data_AF-E8UAW1-F1
#
_entry.id   AF-E8UAW1-F1
#
_cell.length_a   1.000
_cell.length_b   1.000
_cell.length_c   1.000
_cell.angle_alpha   90.00
_cell.angle_beta   90.00
_cell.angle_gamma   90.00
#
_symmetry.space_group_name_H-M   'P 1'
#
loop_
_entity.id
_entity.type
_entity.pdbx_description
1 polymer ?
#
loop_
_entity_poly.entity_id
_entity_poly.type
_entity_poly.pdbx_seq_one_letter_code
_entity_poly.pdbx_strand_id
1 'polypeptide(L)'
;MLAFHPHLFVRVEQLDGPRAPVPKPLDSGFSTDRLYRVVAVYNPSETSDAYFVLANDRDELWFICQRHLRFGALVDTTAHHLPYVDAQAAD
;
A
#
# COMPACT_ATOMS: atom_id res chain seq x y z
N MET A 1 -8.72 3.13 -17.65
CA MET A 1 -8.83 1.75 -17.13
C MET A 1 -7.68 1.54 -16.17
N LEU A 2 -7.95 1.49 -14.86
CA LEU A 2 -6.95 1.02 -13.90
C LEU A 2 -7.27 -0.43 -13.60
N ALA A 3 -6.42 -1.33 -14.08
CA ALA A 3 -6.38 -2.71 -13.65
C ALA A 3 -5.18 -2.85 -12.71
N PHE A 4 -5.37 -3.51 -11.57
CA PHE A 4 -4.28 -3.94 -10.69
C PHE A 4 -4.36 -5.46 -10.55
N HIS A 5 -3.25 -6.08 -10.19
CA HIS A 5 -3.20 -7.53 -10.04
C HIS A 5 -4.04 -7.94 -8.81
N PRO A 6 -4.98 -8.90 -8.91
CA PRO A 6 -5.89 -9.26 -7.81
C PRO A 6 -5.16 -9.81 -6.56
N HIS A 7 -3.95 -10.33 -6.78
CA HIS A 7 -3.10 -10.91 -5.74
C HIS A 7 -2.04 -9.92 -5.22
N LEU A 8 -2.14 -8.64 -5.55
CA LEU A 8 -1.12 -7.64 -5.21
C LEU A 8 -1.12 -7.29 -3.72
N PHE A 9 0.06 -7.40 -3.13
CA PHE A 9 0.39 -6.83 -1.84
C PHE A 9 1.48 -5.77 -1.96
N VAL A 10 1.37 -4.73 -1.14
CA VAL A 10 2.33 -3.61 -1.06
C VAL A 10 2.89 -3.48 0.35
N ARG A 11 4.10 -2.95 0.49
CA ARG A 11 4.64 -2.52 1.80
C ARG A 11 4.64 -1.01 1.91
N VAL A 12 4.48 -0.52 3.14
CA VAL A 12 4.55 0.91 3.44
C VAL A 12 6.01 1.32 3.58
N GLU A 13 6.38 2.34 2.81
CA GLU A 13 7.64 3.09 2.94
C GLU A 13 7.26 4.57 2.96
N GLN A 14 6.94 5.07 4.16
CA GLN A 14 6.44 6.43 4.32
C GLN A 14 7.50 7.45 3.89
N LEU A 15 7.17 8.27 2.89
CA LEU A 15 7.93 9.48 2.62
C LEU A 15 7.68 10.52 3.71
N ASP A 16 8.75 11.23 4.07
CA ASP A 16 8.73 12.35 5.01
C ASP A 16 9.13 13.66 4.33
N GLY A 17 8.96 14.77 5.06
CA GLY A 17 9.29 16.11 4.61
C GLY A 17 8.12 16.89 4.01
N PRO A 18 8.36 18.15 3.58
CA PRO A 18 7.30 19.11 3.25
C PRO A 18 6.50 18.80 1.98
N ARG A 19 6.96 17.85 1.15
CA ARG A 19 6.30 17.43 -0.10
C ARG A 19 5.77 15.99 -0.04
N ALA A 20 5.86 15.34 1.13
CA ALA A 20 5.28 14.03 1.33
C ALA A 20 3.75 14.12 1.15
N PRO A 21 3.13 13.19 0.43
CA PRO A 21 1.68 13.11 0.36
C PRO A 21 1.06 12.94 1.76
N VAL A 22 -0.20 13.35 1.87
CA VAL A 22 -1.04 13.06 3.04
C VAL A 22 -2.24 12.21 2.58
N PRO A 23 -2.75 11.31 3.42
CA PRO A 23 -2.34 11.04 4.81
C PRO A 23 -1.00 10.29 4.90
N LYS A 24 -0.32 10.45 6.05
CA LYS A 24 0.88 9.71 6.40
C LYS A 24 0.50 8.30 6.89
N PRO A 25 0.87 7.22 6.19
CA PRO A 25 0.39 5.88 6.53
C PRO A 25 0.72 5.46 7.97
N LEU A 26 1.91 5.77 8.48
CA LEU A 26 2.32 5.35 9.83
C LEU A 26 1.50 6.05 10.93
N ASP A 27 1.04 7.27 10.66
CA ASP A 27 0.13 7.99 11.57
C ASP A 27 -1.32 7.48 11.45
N SER A 28 -1.64 6.86 10.30
CA SER A 28 -2.94 6.30 9.96
C SER A 28 -3.07 4.80 10.24
N GLY A 29 -2.27 4.24 11.17
CA GLY A 29 -2.43 2.86 11.64
C GLY A 29 -1.85 1.78 10.72
N PHE A 30 -0.91 2.14 9.85
CA PHE A 30 -0.08 1.19 9.10
C PHE A 30 1.25 0.95 9.80
N SER A 31 1.89 -0.17 9.49
CA SER A 31 3.19 -0.61 10.02
C SER A 31 4.14 -1.02 8.89
N THR A 32 5.44 -1.01 9.17
CA THR A 32 6.49 -1.34 8.19
C THR A 32 6.84 -2.82 8.14
N ASP A 33 6.35 -3.62 9.07
CA ASP A 33 6.58 -5.07 9.19
C ASP A 33 5.49 -5.92 8.51
N ARG A 34 4.62 -5.27 7.73
CA ARG A 34 3.47 -5.90 7.06
C ARG A 34 3.40 -5.58 5.58
N LEU A 35 2.86 -6.55 4.85
CA LEU A 35 2.36 -6.38 3.50
C LEU A 35 0.83 -6.21 3.54
N TYR A 36 0.32 -5.28 2.76
CA TYR A 36 -1.09 -4.91 2.69
C TYR A 36 -1.68 -5.28 1.34
N ARG A 37 -2.81 -6.00 1.33
CA ARG A 37 -3.53 -6.31 0.11
C ARG A 37 -4.07 -5.02 -0.51
N VAL A 38 -3.86 -4.87 -1.82
CA VAL A 38 -4.51 -3.83 -2.60
C VAL A 38 -5.94 -4.25 -2.90
N VAL A 39 -6.92 -3.49 -2.40
CA VAL A 39 -8.35 -3.78 -2.60
C VAL A 39 -8.89 -3.02 -3.81
N ALA A 40 -8.37 -1.82 -4.07
CA ALA A 40 -8.70 -1.04 -5.25
C ALA A 40 -7.55 -0.06 -5.57
N VAL A 41 -7.58 0.51 -6.77
CA VAL A 41 -6.72 1.64 -7.14
C VAL A 41 -7.57 2.73 -7.78
N TYR A 42 -7.37 3.95 -7.33
CA TYR A 42 -8.02 5.16 -7.81
C TYR A 42 -6.98 6.14 -8.33
N ASN A 43 -7.18 6.71 -9.51
CA ASN A 43 -6.36 7.81 -10.01
C ASN A 43 -7.31 8.97 -10.34
N PRO A 44 -7.20 10.12 -9.67
CA PRO A 44 -7.91 11.31 -10.09
C PRO A 44 -7.25 11.83 -11.38
N SER A 45 -8.06 11.99 -12.44
CA SER A 45 -7.65 12.28 -13.82
C SER A 45 -6.73 13.50 -14.01
N GLU A 46 -6.58 14.34 -12.98
CA GLU A 46 -5.82 15.59 -13.01
C GLU A 46 -4.45 15.49 -12.32
N THR A 47 -4.07 14.32 -11.82
CA THR A 47 -2.80 14.12 -11.11
C THR A 47 -2.04 12.89 -11.61
N SER A 48 -0.71 12.95 -11.56
CA SER A 48 0.14 11.77 -11.78
C SER A 48 0.14 10.80 -10.58
N ASP A 49 -0.61 11.10 -9.52
CA ASP A 49 -0.71 10.26 -8.33
C ASP A 49 -1.82 9.22 -8.46
N ALA A 50 -1.52 8.00 -8.01
CA ALA A 50 -2.45 6.90 -7.88
C ALA A 50 -2.62 6.57 -6.39
N TYR A 51 -3.85 6.41 -5.95
CA TYR A 51 -4.20 6.06 -4.59
C TYR A 51 -4.61 4.60 -4.53
N PHE A 52 -3.93 3.86 -3.67
CA PHE A 52 -4.21 2.47 -3.40
C PHE A 52 -5.13 2.40 -2.20
N VAL A 53 -6.22 1.64 -2.32
CA VAL A 53 -7.15 1.41 -1.23
C VAL A 53 -6.68 0.19 -0.44
N LEU A 54 -6.30 0.43 0.81
CA LEU A 54 -5.73 -0.56 1.73
C LEU A 54 -6.54 -0.57 3.03
N ALA A 55 -6.63 -1.75 3.65
CA ALA A 55 -7.10 -1.89 5.03
C ALA A 55 -5.89 -1.80 5.98
N ASN A 56 -5.91 -0.88 6.95
CA ASN A 56 -4.82 -0.74 7.92
C ASN A 56 -4.89 -1.80 9.03
N ASP A 57 -4.06 -1.67 10.07
CA ASP A 57 -4.00 -2.64 11.18
C ASP A 57 -5.18 -2.50 12.17
N ARG A 58 -6.07 -1.52 11.94
CA ARG A 58 -7.27 -1.23 12.74
C ARG A 58 -8.58 -1.51 11.97
N ASP A 59 -8.50 -2.25 10.86
CA ASP A 59 -9.60 -2.56 9.96
C ASP A 59 -10.25 -1.32 9.29
N GLU A 60 -9.54 -0.20 9.18
CA GLU A 60 -10.00 1.01 8.49
C GLU A 60 -9.53 1.01 7.04
N LEU A 61 -10.39 1.48 6.12
CA LEU A 61 -10.04 1.65 4.71
C LEU A 61 -9.45 3.04 4.44
N TRP A 62 -8.29 3.07 3.78
CA TRP A 62 -7.56 4.29 3.48
C TRP A 62 -7.13 4.38 2.02
N PHE A 63 -7.08 5.60 1.50
CA PHE A 63 -6.49 5.93 0.20
C PHE A 63 -5.04 6.35 0.41
N ILE A 64 -4.10 5.47 0.09
CA ILE A 64 -2.67 5.71 0.27
C ILE A 64 -2.04 6.06 -1.08
N CYS A 65 -1.41 7.23 -1.17
CA CYS A 65 -0.68 7.64 -2.36
C CYS A 65 0.45 6.64 -2.66
N GLN A 66 0.57 6.22 -3.92
CA GLN A 66 1.55 5.24 -4.41
C GLN A 66 3.00 5.59 -4.07
N ARG A 67 3.29 6.88 -3.85
CA ARG A 67 4.62 7.35 -3.44
C ARG A 67 5.06 6.80 -2.08
N HIS A 68 4.12 6.48 -1.18
CA HIS A 68 4.38 5.82 0.10
C HIS A 68 4.49 4.29 0.02
N LEU A 69 4.37 3.70 -1.17
CA LEU A 69 4.23 2.25 -1.32
C LEU A 69 5.39 1.67 -2.12
N ARG A 70 5.73 0.43 -1.79
CA ARG A 70 6.60 -0.42 -2.60
C ARG A 70 5.87 -1.72 -2.89
N PHE A 71 6.23 -2.35 -4.01
CA PHE A 71 5.80 -3.71 -4.29
C PHE A 71 6.22 -4.63 -3.14
N GLY A 72 5.28 -5.46 -2.68
CA GLY A 72 5.53 -6.46 -1.64
C GLY A 72 5.59 -7.86 -2.24
N ALA A 73 4.46 -8.33 -2.77
CA ALA A 73 4.36 -9.67 -3.33
C ALA A 73 3.11 -9.84 -4.23
N LEU A 74 3.07 -10.93 -4.99
CA LEU A 74 1.86 -11.45 -5.61
C LEU A 74 1.51 -12.78 -4.93
N VAL A 75 0.45 -12.82 -4.12
CA VAL A 75 0.07 -14.01 -3.35
C VAL A 75 -1.42 -14.28 -3.47
N ASP A 76 -1.77 -15.46 -3.99
CA ASP A 76 -3.15 -15.95 -4.00
C ASP A 76 -3.51 -16.46 -2.60
N THR A 77 -4.33 -15.69 -1.89
CA THR A 77 -4.75 -15.95 -0.52
C THR A 77 -6.01 -15.15 -0.22
N THR A 78 -6.70 -15.45 0.88
CA THR A 78 -7.80 -14.63 1.41
C THR A 78 -7.34 -13.59 2.43
N ALA A 79 -6.09 -13.67 2.90
CA ALA A 79 -5.56 -12.74 3.89
C ALA A 79 -5.51 -11.29 3.35
N HIS A 80 -5.83 -10.32 4.20
CA HIS A 80 -5.66 -8.89 3.89
C HIS A 80 -4.25 -8.38 4.22
N HIS A 81 -3.54 -9.08 5.10
CA HIS A 81 -2.19 -8.74 5.52
C HIS A 81 -1.30 -9.98 5.53
N LEU A 82 -0.03 -9.80 5.24
CA LEU A 82 1.01 -10.81 5.40
C LEU A 82 2.17 -10.21 6.20
N PRO A 83 2.92 -10.99 6.98
CA PRO A 83 4.17 -10.51 7.55
C PRO A 83 5.14 -10.15 6.43
N TYR A 84 5.86 -9.04 6.57
CA TYR A 84 6.97 -8.70 5.68
C TYR A 84 8.26 -9.27 6.24
N VAL A 85 8.90 -10.17 5.49
CA VAL A 85 10.22 -10.72 5.83
C VAL A 85 11.20 -10.20 4.77
N ASP A 86 12.22 -9.44 5.19
CA ASP A 86 13.19 -8.78 4.29
C ASP A 86 13.82 -9.71 3.24
N ALA A 87 13.90 -11.02 3.53
CA ALA A 87 14.38 -12.04 2.61
C ALA A 87 13.58 -12.16 1.29
N GLN A 88 12.36 -11.62 1.22
CA GLN A 88 11.54 -11.62 0.00
C GLN A 88 11.96 -10.57 -1.05
N ALA A 89 12.94 -9.71 -0.75
CA ALA A 89 13.42 -8.67 -1.66
C ALA A 89 14.65 -9.07 -2.50
N ALA A 90 15.11 -10.33 -2.42
CA ALA A 90 16.41 -10.76 -2.94
C ALA A 90 16.35 -11.81 -4.06
N ASP A 91 15.21 -12.00 -4.73
CA ASP A 91 15.07 -12.91 -5.88
C ASP A 91 14.72 -12.14 -7.17
#